data_AF-A0A913XJB8-F1
#
_entry.id   AF-A0A913XJB8-F1
#
_cell.length_a   1.000
_cell.length_b   1.000
_cell.length_c   1.000
_cell.angle_alpha   90.00
_cell.angle_beta   90.00
_cell.angle_gamma   90.00
#
_symmetry.space_group_name_H-M   'P 1'
#
loop_
_entity.id
_entity.type
_entity.pdbx_description
1 polymer ?
#
loop_
_entity_poly.entity_id
_entity_poly.type
_entity_poly.pdbx_seq_one_letter_code
_entity_poly.pdbx_strand_id
1 'polypeptide(L)'
;MTMEELAGTLYDSLRTKIMTLPDETIVYPGHGAGSACGKNMSKETIGSIGEEKRTNYALRADMTREEFVKEVTDGLLPPPAYFPLNAALNKMGYEHIDKVLEKGENAMSPNAFEVAANETEAVVLDVRHQNDFAKGHIPRSIFIGIDGSFAPWVGALIKDVKQPILLVVEQDKLREVVTRLARVGFDNVIGYLEGGFDAWKAANKEVDTVESISAETFASIVKEGNVSVMDVRKTSEYASEHVIDAENAPLDDLNDYLAMFKSNEKNYIHCAGGYRSMIASSILKSRGIHNLVDVQGGFGAIKTTDIPVSDYVCPSEL
;
A
#
# COMPACT_ATOMS: atom_id res chain seq x y z
N MET A 1 -4.77 24.98 12.76
CA MET A 1 -3.87 25.68 11.85
C MET A 1 -4.10 25.14 10.45
N THR A 2 -4.15 25.99 9.43
CA THR A 2 -4.22 25.57 8.03
C THR A 2 -2.86 25.02 7.56
N MET A 3 -2.84 24.42 6.38
CA MET A 3 -1.60 23.94 5.75
C MET A 3 -0.60 25.10 5.54
N GLU A 4 -1.07 26.25 5.09
CA GLU A 4 -0.26 27.45 4.84
C GLU A 4 0.27 28.05 6.14
N GLU A 5 -0.51 28.04 7.22
CA GLU A 5 -0.07 28.48 8.55
C GLU A 5 1.05 27.58 9.10
N LEU A 6 0.92 26.25 8.91
CA LEU A 6 1.94 25.29 9.30
C LEU A 6 3.21 25.43 8.44
N ALA A 7 3.06 25.59 7.12
CA ALA A 7 4.18 25.85 6.21
C ALA A 7 4.92 27.15 6.59
N GLY A 8 4.18 28.20 6.95
CA GLY A 8 4.74 29.44 7.46
C GLY A 8 5.51 29.25 8.77
N THR A 9 4.98 28.44 9.69
CA THR A 9 5.66 28.10 10.95
C THR A 9 6.93 27.27 10.69
N LEU A 10 6.90 26.39 9.70
CA LEU A 10 8.06 25.63 9.24
C LEU A 10 9.15 26.56 8.68
N TYR A 11 8.78 27.53 7.83
CA TYR A 11 9.70 28.55 7.33
C TYR A 11 10.41 29.27 8.48
N ASP A 12 9.65 29.78 9.45
CA ASP A 12 10.20 30.51 10.59
C ASP A 12 11.14 29.62 11.43
N SER A 13 10.78 28.35 11.61
CA SER A 13 11.63 27.35 12.32
C SER A 13 12.94 27.09 11.57
N LEU A 14 12.88 26.93 10.25
CA LEU A 14 14.05 26.69 9.41
C LEU A 14 15.01 27.90 9.45
N ARG A 15 14.49 29.11 9.21
CA ARG A 15 15.32 30.32 9.13
C ARG A 15 15.90 30.75 10.48
N THR A 16 15.14 30.63 11.56
CA THR A 16 15.54 31.20 12.87
C THR A 16 16.17 30.20 13.82
N LYS A 17 16.02 28.89 13.60
CA LYS A 17 16.57 27.83 14.47
C LYS A 17 17.53 26.93 13.71
N ILE A 18 17.03 26.22 12.68
CA ILE A 18 17.78 25.12 12.06
C ILE A 18 18.96 25.63 11.23
N MET A 19 18.75 26.62 10.36
CA MET A 19 19.80 27.16 9.49
C MET A 19 20.85 27.99 10.23
N THR A 20 20.60 28.34 11.48
CA THR A 20 21.58 29.06 12.33
C THR A 20 22.65 28.13 12.90
N LEU A 21 22.45 26.83 12.80
CA LEU A 21 23.41 25.82 13.26
C LEU A 21 24.64 25.78 12.33
N PRO A 22 25.81 25.36 12.87
CA PRO A 22 27.03 25.16 12.08
C PRO A 22 26.81 24.16 10.94
N ASP A 23 27.51 24.35 9.83
CA ASP A 23 27.32 23.55 8.62
C ASP A 23 27.70 22.08 8.82
N GLU A 24 28.65 21.80 9.71
CA GLU A 24 29.07 20.47 10.13
C GLU A 24 28.05 19.74 11.01
N THR A 25 26.97 20.41 11.43
CA THR A 25 25.92 19.81 12.24
C THR A 25 25.22 18.71 11.44
N ILE A 26 25.20 17.51 12.03
CA ILE A 26 24.61 16.33 11.43
C ILE A 26 23.09 16.33 11.60
N VAL A 27 22.38 15.96 10.54
CA VAL A 27 20.93 15.85 10.49
C VAL A 27 20.53 14.37 10.44
N TYR A 28 19.73 13.93 11.43
CA TYR A 28 19.09 12.62 11.46
C TYR A 28 17.57 12.80 11.28
N PRO A 29 17.04 12.65 10.06
CA PRO A 29 15.62 12.82 9.81
C PRO A 29 14.81 11.63 10.37
N GLY A 30 13.54 11.87 10.72
CA GLY A 30 12.63 10.81 11.17
C GLY A 30 12.13 9.90 10.03
N HIS A 31 12.33 10.29 8.76
CA HIS A 31 11.89 9.55 7.57
C HIS A 31 12.88 9.75 6.41
N GLY A 32 12.81 8.88 5.39
CA GLY A 32 13.59 8.99 4.14
C GLY A 32 12.75 8.62 2.92
N ALA A 33 13.42 8.35 1.80
CA ALA A 33 12.79 8.01 0.52
C ALA A 33 11.64 7.00 0.65
N GLY A 34 10.48 7.34 0.08
CA GLY A 34 9.28 6.49 0.05
C GLY A 34 8.28 6.72 1.20
N SER A 35 8.59 7.56 2.19
CA SER A 35 7.59 7.96 3.21
C SER A 35 6.50 8.88 2.62
N ALA A 36 5.30 8.84 3.20
CA ALA A 36 4.20 9.74 2.86
C ALA A 36 4.29 11.10 3.58
N CYS A 37 5.24 11.27 4.51
CA CYS A 37 5.37 12.48 5.33
C CYS A 37 6.08 13.64 4.63
N GLY A 38 6.58 13.45 3.41
CA GLY A 38 7.32 14.47 2.68
C GLY A 38 7.42 14.16 1.19
N LYS A 39 7.69 15.21 0.40
CA LYS A 39 7.95 15.07 -1.04
C LYS A 39 9.43 14.95 -1.32
N ASN A 40 9.80 14.18 -2.35
CA ASN A 40 11.16 14.06 -2.88
C ASN A 40 12.24 13.79 -1.81
N MET A 41 11.94 12.91 -0.84
CA MET A 41 12.89 12.59 0.22
C MET A 41 14.10 11.84 -0.31
N SER A 42 15.27 12.24 0.20
CA SER A 42 16.55 11.63 -0.15
C SER A 42 16.60 10.14 0.23
N LYS A 43 17.38 9.38 -0.52
CA LYS A 43 17.76 8.01 -0.17
C LYS A 43 18.81 7.98 0.95
N GLU A 44 19.54 9.08 1.15
CA GLU A 44 20.50 9.21 2.22
C GLU A 44 19.79 9.24 3.58
N THR A 45 20.34 8.51 4.55
CA THR A 45 19.75 8.34 5.89
C THR A 45 20.28 9.34 6.91
N ILE A 46 21.27 10.13 6.52
CA ILE A 46 21.98 11.11 7.33
C ILE A 46 22.41 12.26 6.41
N GLY A 47 22.39 13.48 6.92
CA GLY A 47 22.81 14.67 6.20
C GLY A 47 23.61 15.63 7.07
N SER A 48 23.90 16.81 6.54
CA SER A 48 24.47 17.92 7.31
C SER A 48 23.74 19.22 6.95
N ILE A 49 23.70 20.16 7.90
CA ILE A 49 23.07 21.46 7.68
C ILE A 49 23.71 22.20 6.49
N GLY A 50 25.03 22.11 6.34
CA GLY A 50 25.74 22.73 5.21
C GLY A 50 25.36 22.14 3.86
N GLU A 51 25.15 20.83 3.78
CA GLU A 51 24.69 20.18 2.55
C GLU A 51 23.24 20.56 2.22
N GLU A 52 22.35 20.49 3.20
CA GLU A 52 20.94 20.86 3.02
C GLU A 52 20.80 22.32 2.56
N LYS A 53 21.58 23.26 3.10
CA LYS A 53 21.59 24.66 2.62
C LYS A 53 21.98 24.80 1.15
N ARG A 54 22.85 23.90 0.63
CA ARG A 54 23.34 23.95 -0.76
C ARG A 54 22.38 23.32 -1.75
N THR A 55 21.73 22.22 -1.38
CA THR A 55 21.02 21.35 -2.34
C THR A 55 19.53 21.26 -2.10
N ASN A 56 19.03 21.56 -0.89
CA ASN A 56 17.61 21.48 -0.59
C ASN A 56 16.85 22.68 -1.19
N TYR A 57 15.93 22.41 -2.10
CA TYR A 57 15.12 23.42 -2.77
C TYR A 57 14.39 24.36 -1.78
N ALA A 58 14.03 23.86 -0.60
CA ALA A 58 13.29 24.59 0.42
C ALA A 58 14.19 25.52 1.27
N LEU A 59 15.51 25.43 1.14
CA LEU A 59 16.47 26.19 1.96
C LEU A 59 17.22 27.29 1.21
N ARG A 60 16.86 27.57 -0.06
CA ARG A 60 17.46 28.66 -0.86
C ARG A 60 17.54 29.95 -0.05
N ALA A 61 18.70 30.61 -0.08
CA ALA A 61 19.00 31.73 0.80
C ALA A 61 18.16 32.99 0.52
N ASP A 62 17.74 33.18 -0.73
CA ASP A 62 16.95 34.30 -1.23
C ASP A 62 15.44 34.05 -1.27
N MET A 63 15.00 32.84 -0.95
CA MET A 63 13.58 32.45 -0.98
C MET A 63 12.78 33.17 0.09
N THR A 64 11.73 33.86 -0.35
CA THR A 64 10.75 34.55 0.50
C THR A 64 9.82 33.56 1.22
N ARG A 65 9.09 34.05 2.24
CA ARG A 65 8.12 33.22 2.98
C ARG A 65 6.97 32.78 2.09
N GLU A 66 6.49 33.67 1.22
CA GLU A 66 5.40 33.41 0.29
C GLU A 66 5.79 32.36 -0.76
N GLU A 67 6.99 32.47 -1.33
CA GLU A 67 7.55 31.45 -2.23
C GLU A 67 7.70 30.11 -1.53
N PHE A 68 8.25 30.10 -0.31
CA PHE A 68 8.40 28.87 0.47
C PHE A 68 7.06 28.18 0.70
N VAL A 69 6.04 28.91 1.18
CA VAL A 69 4.71 28.35 1.46
C VAL A 69 4.11 27.78 0.19
N LYS A 70 4.17 28.53 -0.92
CA LYS A 70 3.67 28.05 -2.21
C LYS A 70 4.41 26.78 -2.65
N GLU A 71 5.74 26.82 -2.69
CA GLU A 71 6.55 25.71 -3.16
C GLU A 71 6.44 24.48 -2.27
N VAL A 72 6.46 24.60 -0.94
CA VAL A 72 6.44 23.42 -0.05
C VAL A 72 5.08 22.72 -0.06
N THR A 73 4.00 23.48 -0.26
CA THR A 73 2.62 22.95 -0.31
C THR A 73 2.22 22.43 -1.68
N ASP A 74 2.92 22.85 -2.73
CA ASP A 74 2.65 22.39 -4.09
C ASP A 74 2.88 20.87 -4.25
N GLY A 75 1.91 20.21 -4.88
CA GLY A 75 1.91 18.76 -5.11
C GLY A 75 1.70 17.88 -3.87
N LEU A 76 1.36 18.45 -2.70
CA LEU A 76 1.04 17.64 -1.53
C LEU A 76 -0.31 16.93 -1.71
N LEU A 77 -0.28 15.61 -1.55
CA LEU A 77 -1.49 14.80 -1.51
C LEU A 77 -2.11 14.84 -0.11
N PRO A 78 -3.43 14.60 0.01
CA PRO A 78 -4.06 14.41 1.31
C PRO A 78 -3.34 13.33 2.14
N PRO A 79 -3.25 13.50 3.47
CA PRO A 79 -2.66 12.49 4.32
C PRO A 79 -3.48 11.19 4.26
N PRO A 80 -2.84 10.01 4.40
CA PRO A 80 -3.56 8.75 4.50
C PRO A 80 -4.64 8.79 5.59
N ALA A 81 -5.78 8.14 5.34
CA ALA A 81 -6.96 8.21 6.22
C ALA A 81 -6.70 7.78 7.67
N TYR A 82 -5.69 6.92 7.90
CA TYR A 82 -5.32 6.43 9.23
C TYR A 82 -4.39 7.39 10.02
N PHE A 83 -3.79 8.40 9.37
CA PHE A 83 -2.86 9.34 10.03
C PHE A 83 -3.51 10.12 11.18
N PRO A 84 -4.74 10.69 11.05
CA PRO A 84 -5.41 11.34 12.17
C PRO A 84 -5.65 10.40 13.36
N LEU A 85 -5.90 9.11 13.09
CA LEU A 85 -6.09 8.09 14.13
C LEU A 85 -4.77 7.79 14.85
N ASN A 86 -3.66 7.69 14.10
CA ASN A 86 -2.32 7.56 14.68
C ASN A 86 -1.93 8.79 15.53
N ALA A 87 -2.23 10.01 15.05
CA ALA A 87 -1.99 11.23 15.81
C ALA A 87 -2.78 11.24 17.14
N ALA A 88 -4.04 10.78 17.11
CA ALA A 88 -4.86 10.61 18.31
C ALA A 88 -4.27 9.57 19.26
N LEU A 89 -3.85 8.39 18.76
CA LEU A 89 -3.19 7.34 19.55
C LEU A 89 -1.91 7.84 20.22
N ASN A 90 -1.04 8.52 19.47
CA ASN A 90 0.20 9.08 20.01
C ASN A 90 -0.03 10.12 21.12
N LYS A 91 -1.18 10.83 21.07
CA LYS A 91 -1.55 11.83 22.08
C LYS A 91 -2.22 11.21 23.31
N MET A 92 -3.07 10.21 23.11
CA MET A 92 -3.87 9.59 24.17
C MET A 92 -3.16 8.41 24.86
N GLY A 93 -2.13 7.86 24.21
CA GLY A 93 -1.50 6.60 24.58
C GLY A 93 -2.14 5.40 23.83
N TYR A 94 -1.41 4.30 23.81
CA TYR A 94 -1.78 3.03 23.19
C TYR A 94 -1.40 1.86 24.10
N GLU A 95 -1.93 0.67 23.82
CA GLU A 95 -1.64 -0.52 24.62
C GLU A 95 -0.17 -0.93 24.51
N HIS A 96 0.35 -1.58 25.56
CA HIS A 96 1.71 -2.13 25.50
C HIS A 96 1.77 -3.24 24.46
N ILE A 97 2.83 -3.27 23.66
CA ILE A 97 2.99 -4.22 22.54
C ILE A 97 2.83 -5.68 22.96
N ASP A 98 3.27 -6.05 24.17
CA ASP A 98 3.13 -7.42 24.67
C ASP A 98 1.66 -7.87 24.77
N LYS A 99 0.74 -6.96 25.11
CA LYS A 99 -0.71 -7.27 25.16
C LYS A 99 -1.30 -7.42 23.77
N VAL A 100 -0.84 -6.58 22.84
CA VAL A 100 -1.25 -6.66 21.42
C VAL A 100 -0.79 -7.98 20.82
N LEU A 101 0.45 -8.40 21.14
CA LEU A 101 1.01 -9.69 20.75
C LEU A 101 0.23 -10.85 21.37
N GLU A 102 -0.03 -10.84 22.68
CA GLU A 102 -0.80 -11.90 23.37
C GLU A 102 -2.17 -12.13 22.71
N LYS A 103 -2.86 -11.04 22.35
CA LYS A 103 -4.15 -11.11 21.68
C LYS A 103 -4.03 -11.61 20.23
N GLY A 104 -3.04 -11.11 19.48
CA GLY A 104 -2.81 -11.51 18.09
C GLY A 104 -2.29 -12.94 17.93
N GLU A 105 -1.58 -13.45 18.94
CA GLU A 105 -1.06 -14.82 19.02
C GLU A 105 -2.12 -15.84 19.50
N ASN A 106 -3.39 -15.44 19.56
CA ASN A 106 -4.51 -16.35 19.82
C ASN A 106 -4.77 -17.27 18.62
N ALA A 107 -4.33 -18.53 18.73
CA ALA A 107 -4.50 -19.56 17.72
C ALA A 107 -5.96 -20.05 17.62
N MET A 108 -6.49 -20.13 16.41
CA MET A 108 -7.86 -20.58 16.15
C MET A 108 -7.89 -21.76 15.17
N SER A 109 -8.59 -22.83 15.54
CA SER A 109 -8.94 -23.89 14.59
C SER A 109 -9.77 -23.33 13.41
N PRO A 110 -9.82 -23.99 12.24
CA PRO A 110 -10.61 -23.53 11.10
C PRO A 110 -12.08 -23.22 11.44
N ASN A 111 -12.72 -24.03 12.29
CA ASN A 111 -14.10 -23.78 12.72
C ASN A 111 -14.21 -22.54 13.61
N ALA A 112 -13.32 -22.38 14.60
CA ALA A 112 -13.32 -21.21 15.48
C ALA A 112 -13.00 -19.92 14.70
N PHE A 113 -12.09 -20.00 13.74
CA PHE A 113 -11.71 -18.90 12.87
C PHE A 113 -12.87 -18.44 11.98
N GLU A 114 -13.60 -19.39 11.36
CA GLU A 114 -14.79 -19.08 10.55
C GLU A 114 -15.90 -18.45 11.38
N VAL A 115 -16.17 -18.97 12.59
CA VAL A 115 -17.15 -18.39 13.51
C VAL A 115 -16.73 -16.96 13.88
N ALA A 116 -15.46 -16.76 14.28
CA ALA A 116 -14.96 -15.43 14.63
C ALA A 116 -15.09 -14.44 13.45
N ALA A 117 -14.75 -14.87 12.23
CA ALA A 117 -14.88 -14.03 11.04
C ALA A 117 -16.33 -13.58 10.79
N ASN A 118 -17.30 -14.48 11.00
CA ASN A 118 -18.72 -14.21 10.78
C ASN A 118 -19.38 -13.40 11.91
N GLU A 119 -18.94 -13.58 13.16
CA GLU A 119 -19.58 -12.96 14.34
C GLU A 119 -18.99 -11.59 14.72
N THR A 120 -17.74 -11.31 14.32
CA THR A 120 -17.03 -10.09 14.73
C THR A 120 -16.86 -9.05 13.62
N GLU A 121 -17.38 -9.35 12.42
CA GLU A 121 -17.17 -8.55 11.21
C GLU A 121 -15.67 -8.31 10.91
N ALA A 122 -14.80 -9.22 11.37
CA ALA A 122 -13.37 -9.09 11.22
C ALA A 122 -12.95 -9.17 9.74
N VAL A 123 -11.96 -8.35 9.37
CA VAL A 123 -11.27 -8.51 8.10
C VAL A 123 -10.37 -9.74 8.21
N VAL A 124 -10.64 -10.75 7.38
CA VAL A 124 -9.73 -11.87 7.18
C VAL A 124 -8.59 -11.38 6.29
N LEU A 125 -7.44 -11.13 6.90
CA LEU A 125 -6.25 -10.59 6.24
C LEU A 125 -5.27 -11.74 5.94
N ASP A 126 -5.10 -12.05 4.66
CA ASP A 126 -4.13 -13.03 4.19
C ASP A 126 -2.82 -12.35 3.81
N VAL A 127 -1.75 -12.72 4.52
CA VAL A 127 -0.43 -12.07 4.41
C VAL A 127 0.61 -12.97 3.77
N ARG A 128 0.19 -14.10 3.18
CA ARG A 128 1.06 -15.01 2.41
C ARG A 128 1.64 -14.33 1.17
N HIS A 129 2.39 -15.07 0.37
CA HIS A 129 2.86 -14.59 -0.93
C HIS A 129 1.71 -14.54 -1.96
N GLN A 130 1.71 -13.56 -2.86
CA GLN A 130 0.64 -13.36 -3.86
C GLN A 130 0.40 -14.58 -4.75
N ASN A 131 1.46 -15.33 -5.07
CA ASN A 131 1.37 -16.55 -5.87
C ASN A 131 0.63 -17.67 -5.14
N ASP A 132 0.71 -17.72 -3.81
CA ASP A 132 0.04 -18.76 -3.02
C ASP A 132 -1.40 -18.37 -2.71
N PHE A 133 -1.68 -17.08 -2.53
CA PHE A 133 -3.03 -16.55 -2.46
C PHE A 133 -3.81 -16.82 -3.77
N ALA A 134 -3.19 -16.58 -4.93
CA ALA A 134 -3.82 -16.78 -6.23
C ALA A 134 -4.28 -18.24 -6.44
N LYS A 135 -3.43 -19.21 -6.06
CA LYS A 135 -3.72 -20.65 -6.17
C LYS A 135 -4.83 -21.13 -5.22
N GLY A 136 -5.09 -20.39 -4.14
CA GLY A 136 -6.08 -20.76 -3.14
C GLY A 136 -6.06 -19.84 -1.94
N HIS A 137 -7.23 -19.32 -1.56
CA HIS A 137 -7.43 -18.48 -0.39
C HIS A 137 -8.83 -18.70 0.21
N ILE A 138 -9.04 -18.15 1.41
CA ILE A 138 -10.35 -18.16 2.08
C ILE A 138 -11.26 -17.17 1.34
N PRO A 139 -12.50 -17.55 0.94
CA PRO A 139 -13.43 -16.62 0.31
C PRO A 139 -13.60 -15.34 1.11
N ARG A 140 -13.70 -14.20 0.41
CA ARG A 140 -13.81 -12.84 0.98
C ARG A 140 -12.61 -12.36 1.83
N SER A 141 -11.52 -13.11 1.92
CA SER A 141 -10.28 -12.61 2.51
C SER A 141 -9.66 -11.50 1.65
N ILE A 142 -8.98 -10.57 2.31
CA ILE A 142 -8.21 -9.51 1.68
C ILE A 142 -6.74 -9.91 1.71
N PHE A 143 -6.09 -9.88 0.56
CA PHE A 143 -4.66 -10.11 0.43
C PHE A 143 -3.89 -8.82 0.69
N ILE A 144 -2.94 -8.83 1.62
CA ILE A 144 -1.86 -7.85 1.73
C ILE A 144 -0.61 -8.59 2.20
N GLY A 145 0.19 -9.09 1.26
CA GLY A 145 1.37 -9.92 1.56
C GLY A 145 2.44 -9.20 2.40
N ILE A 146 3.03 -9.93 3.36
CA ILE A 146 3.97 -9.37 4.33
C ILE A 146 5.27 -8.84 3.71
N ASP A 147 5.72 -9.46 2.61
CA ASP A 147 6.98 -9.13 1.93
C ASP A 147 6.90 -7.87 1.04
N GLY A 148 5.70 -7.36 0.79
CA GLY A 148 5.49 -6.09 0.09
C GLY A 148 5.47 -4.89 1.04
N SER A 149 4.88 -3.78 0.57
CA SER A 149 4.64 -2.57 1.38
C SER A 149 3.48 -2.76 2.37
N PHE A 150 3.52 -3.84 3.16
CA PHE A 150 2.44 -4.35 4.01
C PHE A 150 1.75 -3.27 4.85
N ALA A 151 2.44 -2.71 5.84
CA ALA A 151 1.85 -1.78 6.80
C ALA A 151 1.25 -0.50 6.16
N PRO A 152 1.92 0.15 5.18
CA PRO A 152 1.30 1.24 4.43
C PRO A 152 0.00 0.85 3.71
N TRP A 153 -0.06 -0.34 3.08
CA TRP A 153 -1.27 -0.80 2.39
C TRP A 153 -2.40 -1.16 3.35
N VAL A 154 -2.09 -1.77 4.49
CA VAL A 154 -3.07 -1.97 5.57
C VAL A 154 -3.69 -0.64 5.97
N GLY A 155 -2.86 0.36 6.26
CA GLY A 155 -3.34 1.69 6.64
C GLY A 155 -4.19 2.36 5.56
N ALA A 156 -3.77 2.29 4.30
CA ALA A 156 -4.48 2.90 3.18
C ALA A 156 -5.83 2.22 2.89
N LEU A 157 -5.92 0.90 3.02
CA LEU A 157 -7.05 0.11 2.55
C LEU A 157 -8.05 -0.24 3.65
N ILE A 158 -7.58 -0.60 4.85
CA ILE A 158 -8.46 -0.91 5.99
C ILE A 158 -8.96 0.37 6.65
N LYS A 159 -8.13 1.42 6.67
CA LYS A 159 -8.42 2.79 7.14
C LYS A 159 -8.72 2.93 8.64
N ASP A 160 -9.65 2.13 9.18
CA ASP A 160 -10.01 2.14 10.60
C ASP A 160 -9.08 1.26 11.43
N VAL A 161 -8.27 1.89 12.27
CA VAL A 161 -7.33 1.20 13.18
C VAL A 161 -8.04 0.31 14.22
N LYS A 162 -9.35 0.50 14.44
CA LYS A 162 -10.15 -0.32 15.35
C LYS A 162 -10.79 -1.53 14.68
N GLN A 163 -10.75 -1.63 13.35
CA GLN A 163 -11.30 -2.77 12.62
C GLN A 163 -10.70 -4.08 13.16
N PRO A 164 -11.51 -5.05 13.63
CA PRO A 164 -11.00 -6.36 14.01
C PRO A 164 -10.33 -7.07 12.82
N ILE A 165 -9.18 -7.67 13.06
CA ILE A 165 -8.39 -8.40 12.05
C ILE A 165 -8.16 -9.84 12.49
N LEU A 166 -8.43 -10.77 11.59
CA LEU A 166 -8.06 -12.18 11.68
C LEU A 166 -6.98 -12.51 10.65
N LEU A 167 -5.91 -13.17 11.08
CA LEU A 167 -4.75 -13.41 10.20
C LEU A 167 -4.73 -14.81 9.59
N VAL A 168 -4.47 -14.87 8.28
CA VAL A 168 -3.97 -16.06 7.60
C VAL A 168 -2.50 -15.84 7.31
N VAL A 169 -1.63 -16.50 8.08
CA VAL A 169 -0.21 -16.18 8.18
C VAL A 169 0.62 -17.44 8.43
N GLU A 170 1.86 -17.47 7.94
CA GLU A 170 2.83 -18.50 8.29
C GLU A 170 3.30 -18.35 9.74
N GLN A 171 3.41 -19.46 10.47
CA GLN A 171 3.58 -19.40 11.93
C GLN A 171 4.83 -18.65 12.38
N ASP A 172 5.92 -18.72 11.62
CA ASP A 172 7.18 -18.02 11.88
C ASP A 172 7.10 -16.50 11.58
N LYS A 173 6.10 -16.07 10.81
CA LYS A 173 5.84 -14.66 10.47
C LYS A 173 4.82 -13.97 11.36
N LEU A 174 4.04 -14.72 12.14
CA LEU A 174 2.95 -14.19 12.97
C LEU A 174 3.36 -12.98 13.83
N ARG A 175 4.44 -13.14 14.61
CA ARG A 175 4.93 -12.07 15.50
C ARG A 175 5.39 -10.84 14.73
N GLU A 176 6.02 -11.04 13.57
CA GLU A 176 6.42 -9.94 12.68
C GLU A 176 5.20 -9.17 12.18
N VAL A 177 4.18 -9.89 11.70
CA VAL A 177 2.95 -9.34 11.14
C VAL A 177 2.19 -8.51 12.18
N VAL A 178 1.94 -9.07 13.37
CA VAL A 178 1.26 -8.34 14.46
C VAL A 178 2.07 -7.11 14.86
N THR A 179 3.40 -7.21 14.96
CA THR A 179 4.27 -6.06 15.27
C THR A 179 4.18 -4.96 14.20
N ARG A 180 4.16 -5.34 12.91
CA ARG A 180 4.08 -4.38 11.80
C ARG A 180 2.71 -3.71 11.69
N LEU A 181 1.63 -4.42 12.03
CA LEU A 181 0.29 -3.84 12.18
C LEU A 181 0.23 -2.83 13.33
N ALA A 182 0.78 -3.19 14.50
CA ALA A 182 0.81 -2.31 15.66
C ALA A 182 1.59 -1.01 15.40
N ARG A 183 2.66 -1.05 14.60
CA ARG A 183 3.44 0.14 14.21
C ARG A 183 2.64 1.18 13.42
N VAL A 184 1.54 0.78 12.77
CA VAL A 184 0.60 1.68 12.08
C VAL A 184 -0.72 1.83 12.85
N GLY A 185 -0.78 1.35 14.09
CA GLY A 185 -1.90 1.50 15.02
C GLY A 185 -2.99 0.43 14.92
N PHE A 186 -2.83 -0.58 14.07
CA PHE A 186 -3.80 -1.67 13.90
C PHE A 186 -3.60 -2.75 14.96
N ASP A 187 -3.88 -2.38 16.22
CA ASP A 187 -3.67 -3.23 17.40
C ASP A 187 -4.79 -4.27 17.58
N ASN A 188 -5.91 -4.15 16.87
CA ASN A 188 -7.08 -5.01 17.02
C ASN A 188 -6.99 -6.34 16.23
N VAL A 189 -5.83 -6.99 16.27
CA VAL A 189 -5.70 -8.38 15.81
C VAL A 189 -6.34 -9.29 16.86
N ILE A 190 -7.37 -10.04 16.49
CA ILE A 190 -8.16 -10.87 17.44
C ILE A 190 -7.77 -12.36 17.42
N GLY A 191 -6.91 -12.75 16.49
CA GLY A 191 -6.31 -14.08 16.41
C GLY A 191 -5.83 -14.43 15.01
N TYR A 192 -5.35 -15.66 14.85
CA TYR A 192 -4.86 -16.18 13.59
C TYR A 192 -5.34 -17.62 13.35
N LEU A 193 -5.34 -18.02 12.08
CA LEU A 193 -5.70 -19.37 11.68
C LEU A 193 -4.56 -20.34 12.01
N GLU A 194 -4.78 -21.21 12.99
CA GLU A 194 -3.83 -22.25 13.37
C GLU A 194 -3.62 -23.25 12.22
N GLY A 195 -2.36 -23.50 11.86
CA GLY A 195 -2.00 -24.31 10.69
C GLY A 195 -2.22 -23.62 9.33
N GLY A 196 -2.61 -22.35 9.33
CA GLY A 196 -2.74 -21.52 8.13
C GLY A 196 -3.74 -22.06 7.11
N PHE A 197 -3.59 -21.64 5.86
CA PHE A 197 -4.51 -22.01 4.78
C PHE A 197 -4.54 -23.53 4.49
N ASP A 198 -3.46 -24.26 4.79
CA ASP A 198 -3.44 -25.72 4.63
C ASP A 198 -4.37 -26.42 5.62
N ALA A 199 -4.45 -25.96 6.87
CA ALA A 199 -5.43 -26.47 7.83
C ALA A 199 -6.87 -26.17 7.43
N TRP A 200 -7.13 -24.98 6.84
CA TRP A 200 -8.44 -24.63 6.28
C TRP A 200 -8.87 -25.59 5.17
N LYS A 201 -7.98 -25.86 4.21
CA LYS A 201 -8.21 -26.86 3.15
C LYS A 201 -8.42 -28.27 3.73
N ALA A 202 -7.61 -28.69 4.69
CA ALA A 202 -7.71 -30.01 5.30
C ALA A 202 -9.03 -30.20 6.06
N ALA A 203 -9.62 -29.12 6.58
CA ALA A 203 -10.95 -29.11 7.17
C ALA A 203 -12.11 -29.09 6.15
N ASN A 204 -11.81 -29.22 4.85
CA ASN A 204 -12.78 -29.24 3.75
C ASN A 204 -13.71 -28.01 3.73
N LYS A 205 -13.15 -26.85 4.09
CA LYS A 205 -13.82 -25.55 4.01
C LYS A 205 -13.78 -25.00 2.59
N GLU A 206 -14.66 -24.05 2.31
CA GLU A 206 -14.73 -23.38 1.00
C GLU A 206 -13.44 -22.62 0.70
N VAL A 207 -12.99 -22.68 -0.55
CA VAL A 207 -11.79 -22.00 -1.05
C VAL A 207 -12.10 -21.27 -2.34
N ASP A 208 -11.42 -20.15 -2.56
CA ASP A 208 -11.50 -19.39 -3.81
C ASP A 208 -10.09 -19.23 -4.41
N THR A 209 -10.01 -18.84 -5.68
CA THR A 209 -8.77 -18.68 -6.45
C THR A 209 -8.81 -17.41 -7.30
N VAL A 210 -7.65 -16.88 -7.66
CA VAL A 210 -7.53 -15.80 -8.66
C VAL A 210 -6.87 -16.42 -9.88
N GLU A 211 -7.55 -16.36 -11.04
CA GLU A 211 -6.93 -16.74 -12.30
C GLU A 211 -5.71 -15.85 -12.53
N SER A 212 -4.56 -16.45 -12.81
CA SER A 212 -3.30 -15.73 -12.96
C SER A 212 -2.53 -16.32 -14.13
N ILE A 213 -2.16 -15.48 -15.09
CA ILE A 213 -1.51 -15.88 -16.36
C ILE A 213 -0.16 -15.20 -16.51
N SER A 214 0.72 -15.81 -17.32
CA SER A 214 2.02 -15.19 -17.64
C SER A 214 1.86 -13.98 -18.56
N ALA A 215 2.86 -13.11 -18.58
CA ALA A 215 2.90 -11.96 -19.48
C ALA A 215 2.85 -12.38 -20.96
N GLU A 216 3.42 -13.53 -21.34
CA GLU A 216 3.42 -14.06 -22.71
C GLU A 216 2.04 -14.56 -23.14
N THR A 217 1.32 -15.20 -22.21
CA THR A 217 -0.06 -15.62 -22.46
C THR A 217 -0.95 -14.38 -22.59
N PHE A 218 -0.78 -13.40 -21.71
CA PHE A 218 -1.46 -12.11 -21.81
C PHE A 218 -1.17 -11.41 -23.15
N ALA A 219 0.09 -11.39 -23.60
CA ALA A 219 0.48 -10.82 -24.90
C ALA A 219 -0.20 -11.49 -26.09
N SER A 220 -0.36 -12.81 -26.02
CA SER A 220 -1.08 -13.56 -27.06
C SER A 220 -2.55 -13.17 -27.09
N ILE A 221 -3.19 -13.05 -25.92
CA ILE A 221 -4.60 -12.67 -25.78
C ILE A 221 -4.86 -11.25 -26.31
N VAL A 222 -4.01 -10.27 -25.95
CA VAL A 222 -4.15 -8.87 -26.39
C VAL A 222 -4.02 -8.73 -27.92
N LYS A 223 -3.23 -9.58 -28.58
CA LYS A 223 -3.11 -9.59 -30.04
C LYS A 223 -4.34 -10.14 -30.77
N GLU A 224 -5.07 -11.04 -30.13
CA GLU A 224 -6.24 -11.69 -30.72
C GLU A 224 -7.48 -10.79 -30.73
N GLY A 225 -7.51 -9.74 -29.91
CA GLY A 225 -8.60 -8.77 -29.91
C GLY A 225 -8.50 -7.73 -28.79
N ASN A 226 -9.47 -6.83 -28.78
CA ASN A 226 -9.57 -5.83 -27.72
C ASN A 226 -10.00 -6.51 -26.42
N VAL A 227 -9.20 -6.38 -25.37
CA VAL A 227 -9.47 -6.92 -24.04
C VAL A 227 -9.42 -5.82 -23.01
N SER A 228 -10.20 -5.95 -21.94
CA SER A 228 -10.16 -5.00 -20.84
C SER A 228 -8.88 -5.17 -20.04
N VAL A 229 -7.99 -4.17 -20.08
CA VAL A 229 -6.72 -4.14 -19.34
C VAL A 229 -6.80 -3.09 -18.26
N MET A 230 -6.55 -3.49 -17.01
CA MET A 230 -6.70 -2.65 -15.82
C MET A 230 -5.35 -2.47 -15.14
N ASP A 231 -4.82 -1.25 -15.17
CA ASP A 231 -3.57 -0.89 -14.49
C ASP A 231 -3.87 -0.28 -13.12
N VAL A 232 -3.52 -0.99 -12.05
CA VAL A 232 -3.75 -0.53 -10.66
C VAL A 232 -2.53 0.15 -10.03
N ARG A 233 -1.55 0.56 -10.82
CA ARG A 233 -0.46 1.43 -10.36
C ARG A 233 -0.98 2.84 -10.08
N LYS A 234 -0.16 3.65 -9.41
CA LYS A 234 -0.47 5.07 -9.19
C LYS A 234 -0.58 5.79 -10.54
N THR A 235 -1.39 6.84 -10.58
CA THR A 235 -1.57 7.66 -11.78
C THR A 235 -0.26 8.19 -12.34
N SER A 236 0.70 8.56 -11.48
CA SER A 236 2.03 8.99 -11.92
C SER A 236 2.84 7.87 -12.60
N GLU A 237 2.75 6.63 -12.11
CA GLU A 237 3.43 5.48 -12.71
C GLU A 237 2.81 5.13 -14.07
N TYR A 238 1.47 5.19 -14.18
CA TYR A 238 0.74 4.98 -15.40
C TYR A 238 1.05 6.06 -16.45
N ALA A 239 1.00 7.34 -16.05
CA ALA A 239 1.30 8.48 -16.92
C ALA A 239 2.74 8.48 -17.45
N SER A 240 3.68 7.93 -16.67
CA SER A 240 5.08 7.80 -17.11
C SER A 240 5.22 6.76 -18.23
N GLU A 241 4.57 5.61 -18.10
CA GLU A 241 4.59 4.55 -19.11
C GLU A 241 3.53 3.49 -18.79
N HIS A 242 2.74 3.04 -19.76
CA HIS A 242 1.69 2.03 -19.57
C HIS A 242 1.47 1.18 -20.83
N VAL A 243 0.73 0.08 -20.69
CA VAL A 243 0.27 -0.74 -21.81
C VAL A 243 -0.73 0.08 -22.64
N ILE A 244 -0.59 0.08 -23.96
CA ILE A 244 -1.55 0.79 -24.84
C ILE A 244 -2.96 0.23 -24.62
N ASP A 245 -3.95 1.13 -24.56
CA ASP A 245 -5.37 0.86 -24.31
C ASP A 245 -5.71 0.31 -22.90
N ALA A 246 -4.74 0.25 -21.98
CA ALA A 246 -5.05 -0.01 -20.58
C ALA A 246 -5.79 1.15 -19.93
N GLU A 247 -6.68 0.87 -18.99
CA GLU A 247 -7.34 1.88 -18.16
C GLU A 247 -6.71 1.92 -16.77
N ASN A 248 -6.45 3.12 -16.24
CA ASN A 248 -5.87 3.27 -14.90
C ASN A 248 -6.95 3.29 -13.81
N ALA A 249 -6.87 2.33 -12.89
CA ALA A 249 -7.71 2.24 -11.69
C ALA A 249 -6.80 2.06 -10.44
N PRO A 250 -6.15 3.13 -9.95
CA PRO A 250 -5.16 3.05 -8.87
C PRO A 250 -5.68 2.30 -7.64
N LEU A 251 -4.87 1.40 -7.07
CA LEU A 251 -5.25 0.62 -5.88
C LEU A 251 -5.66 1.52 -4.69
N ASP A 252 -4.95 2.63 -4.53
CA ASP A 252 -5.12 3.66 -3.50
C ASP A 252 -6.57 4.17 -3.45
N ASP A 253 -7.19 4.29 -4.63
CA ASP A 253 -8.51 4.87 -4.87
C ASP A 253 -9.49 3.87 -5.52
N LEU A 254 -9.20 2.55 -5.46
CA LEU A 254 -9.90 1.50 -6.19
C LEU A 254 -11.43 1.52 -6.00
N ASN A 255 -11.90 2.00 -4.85
CA ASN A 255 -13.32 2.15 -4.55
C ASN A 255 -14.05 3.07 -5.54
N ASP A 256 -13.38 4.11 -6.02
CA ASP A 256 -13.94 5.11 -6.91
C ASP A 256 -14.03 4.59 -8.36
N TYR A 257 -13.25 3.54 -8.66
CA TYR A 257 -13.15 2.91 -9.98
C TYR A 257 -13.90 1.58 -10.09
N LEU A 258 -14.66 1.18 -9.07
CA LEU A 258 -15.38 -0.11 -9.06
C LEU A 258 -16.31 -0.30 -10.26
N ALA A 259 -16.86 0.78 -10.83
CA ALA A 259 -17.74 0.70 -11.98
C ALA A 259 -17.06 0.13 -13.23
N MET A 260 -15.75 0.34 -13.38
CA MET A 260 -14.97 -0.14 -14.53
C MET A 260 -14.92 -1.68 -14.60
N PHE A 261 -14.98 -2.34 -13.44
CA PHE A 261 -14.88 -3.80 -13.34
C PHE A 261 -16.24 -4.54 -13.44
N LYS A 262 -17.36 -3.81 -13.52
CA LYS A 262 -18.72 -4.40 -13.46
C LYS A 262 -19.23 -5.00 -14.78
N SER A 263 -18.40 -5.05 -15.82
CA SER A 263 -18.73 -5.76 -17.05
C SER A 263 -18.77 -7.28 -16.81
N ASN A 264 -19.38 -8.05 -17.72
CA ASN A 264 -19.28 -9.52 -17.69
C ASN A 264 -17.99 -10.03 -18.36
N GLU A 265 -17.17 -9.15 -18.90
CA GLU A 265 -15.95 -9.48 -19.63
C GLU A 265 -14.80 -9.70 -18.64
N LYS A 266 -13.78 -10.47 -19.05
CA LYS A 266 -12.59 -10.65 -18.22
C LYS A 266 -11.79 -9.33 -18.16
N ASN A 267 -11.45 -8.91 -16.96
CA ASN A 267 -10.53 -7.80 -16.71
C ASN A 267 -9.13 -8.36 -16.43
N TYR A 268 -8.18 -8.04 -17.31
CA TYR A 268 -6.78 -8.39 -17.13
C TYR A 268 -6.10 -7.32 -16.29
N ILE A 269 -5.84 -7.64 -15.02
CA ILE A 269 -5.37 -6.68 -14.03
C ILE A 269 -3.88 -6.83 -13.80
N HIS A 270 -3.16 -5.72 -13.78
CA HIS A 270 -1.73 -5.71 -13.50
C HIS A 270 -1.34 -4.49 -12.66
N CYS A 271 -0.19 -4.60 -12.01
CA CYS A 271 0.49 -3.45 -11.40
C CYS A 271 1.94 -3.40 -11.92
N ALA A 272 2.90 -2.91 -11.14
CA ALA A 272 4.31 -2.97 -11.56
C ALA A 272 4.90 -4.39 -11.55
N GLY A 273 4.55 -5.23 -10.56
CA GLY A 273 5.21 -6.52 -10.31
C GLY A 273 4.31 -7.66 -9.81
N GLY A 274 3.00 -7.49 -9.80
CA GLY A 274 2.01 -8.48 -9.35
C GLY A 274 1.48 -8.30 -7.91
N TYR A 275 2.24 -7.62 -7.03
CA TYR A 275 1.83 -7.46 -5.62
C TYR A 275 0.52 -6.66 -5.46
N ARG A 276 0.44 -5.45 -6.05
CA ARG A 276 -0.73 -4.56 -5.92
C ARG A 276 -1.95 -5.05 -6.71
N SER A 277 -1.74 -5.73 -7.83
CA SER A 277 -2.83 -6.32 -8.61
C SER A 277 -3.50 -7.46 -7.84
N MET A 278 -2.73 -8.28 -7.10
CA MET A 278 -3.33 -9.29 -6.22
C MET A 278 -4.13 -8.68 -5.07
N ILE A 279 -3.66 -7.57 -4.48
CA ILE A 279 -4.43 -6.82 -3.47
C ILE A 279 -5.76 -6.36 -4.08
N ALA A 280 -5.71 -5.69 -5.24
CA ALA A 280 -6.90 -5.22 -5.94
C ALA A 280 -7.86 -6.38 -6.26
N SER A 281 -7.35 -7.51 -6.77
CA SER A 281 -8.15 -8.70 -7.06
C SER A 281 -8.84 -9.27 -5.83
N SER A 282 -8.15 -9.33 -4.68
CA SER A 282 -8.76 -9.80 -3.43
C SER A 282 -9.90 -8.88 -2.96
N ILE A 283 -9.72 -7.56 -3.06
CA ILE A 283 -10.74 -6.57 -2.70
C ILE A 283 -11.95 -6.67 -3.63
N LEU A 284 -11.72 -6.74 -4.94
CA LEU A 284 -12.78 -6.85 -5.94
C LEU A 284 -13.58 -8.15 -5.75
N LYS A 285 -12.89 -9.29 -5.54
CA LYS A 285 -13.55 -10.57 -5.24
C LYS A 285 -14.33 -10.54 -3.94
N SER A 286 -13.81 -9.90 -2.88
CA SER A 286 -14.55 -9.73 -1.62
C SER A 286 -15.87 -8.96 -1.78
N ARG A 287 -16.02 -8.23 -2.88
CA ARG A 287 -17.20 -7.42 -3.26
C ARG A 287 -18.06 -8.06 -4.35
N GLY A 288 -17.81 -9.32 -4.70
CA GLY A 288 -18.59 -10.05 -5.68
C GLY A 288 -18.16 -9.86 -7.14
N ILE A 289 -16.99 -9.27 -7.39
CA ILE A 289 -16.43 -9.10 -8.73
C ILE A 289 -15.41 -10.21 -8.97
N HIS A 290 -15.76 -11.19 -9.80
CA HIS A 290 -14.98 -12.44 -9.96
C HIS A 290 -14.37 -12.62 -11.36
N ASN A 291 -14.63 -11.72 -12.30
CA ASN A 291 -14.17 -11.72 -13.68
C ASN A 291 -12.76 -11.13 -13.84
N LEU A 292 -11.84 -11.46 -12.92
CA LEU A 292 -10.50 -10.89 -12.85
C LEU A 292 -9.45 -11.93 -13.24
N VAL A 293 -8.48 -11.52 -14.06
CA VAL A 293 -7.30 -12.31 -14.40
C VAL A 293 -6.06 -11.49 -14.09
N ASP A 294 -5.27 -11.92 -13.11
CA ASP A 294 -4.02 -11.26 -12.74
C ASP A 294 -2.90 -11.59 -13.76
N VAL A 295 -2.12 -10.59 -14.14
CA VAL A 295 -0.95 -10.77 -15.02
C VAL A 295 0.33 -10.85 -14.18
N GLN A 296 0.95 -12.03 -14.17
CA GLN A 296 2.14 -12.32 -13.37
C GLN A 296 3.32 -11.45 -13.77
N GLY A 297 4.06 -10.98 -12.77
CA GLY A 297 5.19 -10.06 -12.97
C GLY A 297 4.79 -8.63 -13.37
N GLY A 298 3.49 -8.37 -13.56
CA GLY A 298 2.94 -7.05 -13.86
C GLY A 298 3.56 -6.37 -15.08
N PHE A 299 3.53 -5.04 -15.08
CA PHE A 299 4.08 -4.19 -16.13
C PHE A 299 5.57 -4.48 -16.39
N GLY A 300 6.34 -4.81 -15.35
CA GLY A 300 7.74 -5.19 -15.49
C GLY A 300 7.97 -6.40 -16.39
N ALA A 301 7.11 -7.43 -16.29
CA ALA A 301 7.15 -8.57 -17.19
C ALA A 301 6.50 -8.26 -18.55
N ILE A 302 5.36 -7.56 -18.56
CA ILE A 302 4.64 -7.18 -19.78
C ILE A 302 5.55 -6.39 -20.73
N LYS A 303 6.34 -5.45 -20.23
CA LYS A 303 7.28 -4.63 -21.02
C LYS A 303 8.37 -5.46 -21.71
N THR A 304 8.63 -6.69 -21.28
CA THR A 304 9.59 -7.61 -21.92
C THR A 304 8.98 -8.42 -23.07
N THR A 305 7.66 -8.35 -23.24
CA THR A 305 6.93 -8.97 -24.34
C THR A 305 6.87 -8.02 -25.56
N ASP A 306 6.10 -8.39 -26.57
CA ASP A 306 5.86 -7.56 -27.76
C ASP A 306 4.52 -6.81 -27.74
N ILE A 307 3.89 -6.69 -26.56
CA ILE A 307 2.75 -5.79 -26.37
C ILE A 307 3.22 -4.34 -26.51
N PRO A 308 2.52 -3.50 -27.30
CA PRO A 308 2.85 -2.08 -27.38
C PRO A 308 2.61 -1.37 -26.04
N VAL A 309 3.58 -0.54 -25.65
CA VAL A 309 3.50 0.35 -24.48
C VAL A 309 3.62 1.80 -24.94
N SER A 310 3.12 2.74 -24.14
CA SER A 310 3.27 4.17 -24.41
C SER A 310 4.74 4.58 -24.40
N ASP A 311 5.04 5.70 -25.06
CA ASP A 311 6.36 6.33 -24.90
C ASP A 311 6.59 6.71 -23.43
N TYR A 312 7.84 6.55 -22.98
CA TYR A 312 8.22 6.91 -21.62
C TYR A 312 8.28 8.44 -21.47
N VAL A 313 7.57 8.97 -20.47
CA VAL A 313 7.62 10.37 -20.04
C VAL A 313 8.24 10.45 -18.66
N CYS A 314 9.19 11.36 -18.45
CA CYS A 314 9.88 11.47 -17.17
C CYS A 314 8.91 11.99 -16.08
N PRO A 315 8.79 11.34 -14.91
CA PRO A 315 7.91 11.80 -13.83
C PRO A 315 8.18 13.23 -13.35
N SER A 316 9.41 13.73 -13.51
CA SER A 316 9.76 15.11 -13.14
C SER A 316 9.25 16.16 -14.13
N GLU A 317 8.72 15.74 -15.29
CA GLU A 317 8.16 16.58 -16.34
C GLU A 317 6.62 16.54 -16.38
N LEU A 318 6.01 15.75 -15.48
CA LEU A 318 4.55 15.57 -15.33
C LEU A 318 3.96 16.44 -14.22
#